data_AF-A0A914T3G1-F1
#
_entry.id   AF-A0A914T3G1-F1
#
_cell.length_a   1.000
_cell.length_b   1.000
_cell.length_c   1.000
_cell.angle_alpha   90.00
_cell.angle_beta   90.00
_cell.angle_gamma   90.00
#
_symmetry.space_group_name_H-M   'P 1'
#
loop_
_entity.id
_entity.type
_entity.pdbx_description
1 polymer ?
#
loop_
_entity_poly.entity_id
_entity_poly.type
_entity_poly.pdbx_seq_one_letter_code
_entity_poly.pdbx_strand_id
1 'polypeptide(L)'
;MSEAHFESCINESEIIKQNNLNISKIPGFPFISNFVQKIGYANFFRSLSNWQYSTEVDNIKVDEVQCGDIIFVTQHFVNYFWEIYHKKIKSKYILISHESDYPAGYPWHLMYLDHKNIGYWFAQNVVAK
;
A
#
# COMPACT_ATOMS: atom_id res chain seq x y z
N MET A 1 -8.39 -11.86 -14.58
CA MET A 1 -7.57 -10.73 -15.04
C MET A 1 -6.11 -11.14 -14.93
N SER A 2 -5.35 -11.11 -16.03
CA SER A 2 -3.95 -11.57 -16.04
C SER A 2 -3.03 -10.58 -15.32
N GLU A 3 -1.86 -11.05 -14.89
CA GLU A 3 -0.82 -10.23 -14.25
C GLU A 3 -0.36 -9.08 -15.15
N ALA A 4 -0.07 -9.36 -16.43
CA ALA A 4 0.29 -8.35 -17.42
C ALA A 4 -0.76 -7.23 -17.59
N HIS A 5 -2.05 -7.55 -17.42
CA HIS A 5 -3.09 -6.51 -17.44
C HIS A 5 -3.07 -5.66 -16.17
N PHE A 6 -2.82 -6.25 -15.00
CA PHE A 6 -2.68 -5.49 -13.77
C PHE A 6 -1.44 -4.58 -13.81
N GLU A 7 -0.31 -5.07 -14.30
CA GLU A 7 0.89 -4.25 -14.50
C GLU A 7 0.63 -3.07 -15.44
N SER A 8 -0.17 -3.28 -16.50
CA SER A 8 -0.57 -2.18 -17.39
C SER A 8 -1.48 -1.14 -16.73
N CYS A 9 -2.15 -1.47 -15.63
CA CYS A 9 -2.92 -0.50 -14.82
C CYS A 9 -2.00 0.39 -13.97
N ILE A 10 -0.79 -0.06 -13.64
CA ILE A 10 0.12 0.69 -12.78
C ILE A 10 0.76 1.82 -13.60
N ASN A 11 0.17 3.01 -13.51
CA ASN A 11 0.69 4.19 -14.21
C ASN A 11 1.78 4.87 -13.38
N GLU A 12 3.03 4.41 -13.53
CA GLU A 12 4.19 4.99 -12.84
C GLU A 12 4.24 6.52 -12.96
N SER A 13 3.98 7.05 -14.17
CA SER A 13 4.05 8.49 -14.44
C SER A 13 3.03 9.33 -13.66
N GLU A 14 1.91 8.73 -13.28
CA GLU A 14 0.84 9.38 -12.52
C GLU A 14 1.09 9.34 -11.02
N ILE A 15 1.62 8.22 -10.51
CA ILE A 15 2.12 8.09 -9.12
C ILE A 15 3.20 9.15 -8.82
N ILE A 16 4.07 9.40 -9.81
CA ILE A 16 5.15 10.39 -9.70
C ILE A 16 4.60 11.83 -9.66
N LYS A 17 3.62 12.13 -10.52
CA LYS A 17 2.99 13.46 -10.61
C LYS A 17 2.14 13.79 -9.39
N GLN A 18 1.31 12.86 -8.92
CA GLN A 18 0.43 13.07 -7.76
C GLN A 18 1.22 13.42 -6.50
N ASN A 19 2.45 12.89 -6.39
CA ASN A 19 3.29 13.07 -5.21
C ASN A 19 4.34 14.16 -5.32
N ASN A 20 4.33 14.95 -6.41
CA ASN A 20 5.32 16.00 -6.68
C ASN A 20 6.78 15.51 -6.52
N LEU A 21 7.02 14.21 -6.79
CA LEU A 21 8.30 13.57 -6.54
C LEU A 21 9.27 13.93 -7.68
N ASN A 22 10.28 14.74 -7.36
CA ASN A 22 11.32 15.07 -8.32
C ASN A 22 12.39 13.98 -8.36
N ILE A 23 12.14 12.93 -9.15
CA ILE A 23 12.96 11.70 -9.24
C ILE A 23 14.41 11.98 -9.64
N SER A 24 14.65 13.06 -10.40
CA SER A 24 16.01 13.49 -10.77
C SER A 24 16.91 13.82 -9.58
N LYS A 25 16.32 14.01 -8.38
CA LYS A 25 17.03 14.24 -7.12
C LYS A 25 17.01 13.04 -6.17
N ILE A 26 16.40 11.92 -6.56
CA ILE A 26 16.39 10.69 -5.78
C ILE A 26 17.50 9.80 -6.37
N PRO A 27 18.70 9.75 -5.77
CA PRO A 27 19.74 8.84 -6.24
C PRO A 27 19.16 7.43 -6.18
N GLY A 28 19.43 6.64 -7.23
CA GLY A 28 18.90 5.29 -7.38
C GLY A 28 19.01 4.47 -6.09
N PHE A 29 17.96 3.70 -5.81
CA PHE A 29 17.91 2.83 -4.63
C PHE A 29 19.18 1.94 -4.56
N PRO A 30 19.80 1.73 -3.37
CA PRO A 30 19.30 2.01 -2.03
C PRO A 30 20.11 3.14 -1.37
N PHE A 31 19.89 4.39 -1.80
CA PHE A 31 20.10 5.53 -0.90
C PHE A 31 18.77 6.23 -0.72
N ILE A 32 18.08 5.84 0.34
CA ILE A 32 16.94 6.58 0.85
C ILE A 32 17.44 7.99 1.17
N SER A 33 17.16 8.92 0.26
CA SER A 33 17.71 10.27 0.29
C SER A 33 17.40 11.00 1.60
N ASN A 34 18.19 12.03 1.92
CA ASN A 34 17.94 12.94 3.04
C ASN A 34 16.50 13.48 3.10
N PHE A 35 15.74 13.42 2.00
CA PHE A 35 14.32 13.76 1.95
C PHE A 35 13.47 12.81 2.80
N VAL A 36 13.62 11.49 2.63
CA VAL A 36 12.88 10.47 3.38
C VAL A 36 13.31 10.45 4.85
N GLN A 37 14.59 10.73 5.14
CA GLN A 37 15.06 10.89 6.52
C GLN A 37 14.45 12.12 7.21
N LYS A 38 14.12 13.18 6.45
CA LYS A 38 13.51 14.42 6.94
C LYS A 38 12.00 14.35 7.12
N ILE A 39 11.31 13.53 6.33
CA ILE A 39 9.86 13.27 6.49
C ILE A 39 9.57 12.01 7.32
N GLY A 40 10.53 11.13 7.54
CA GLY A 40 10.33 9.82 8.18
C GLY A 40 9.82 8.76 7.20
N TYR A 41 10.31 7.52 7.35
CA TYR A 41 9.98 6.40 6.46
C TYR A 41 8.48 6.08 6.37
N ALA A 42 7.76 6.20 7.50
CA ALA A 42 6.32 5.98 7.54
C ALA A 42 5.55 7.00 6.66
N ASN A 43 6.00 8.25 6.65
CA ASN A 43 5.39 9.30 5.83
C ASN A 43 5.65 9.10 4.33
N PHE A 44 6.71 8.38 3.96
CA PHE A 44 6.95 8.05 2.56
C PHE A 44 5.87 7.12 2.00
N PHE A 45 5.59 5.98 2.65
CA PHE A 45 4.56 5.05 2.17
C PHE A 45 3.16 5.67 2.16
N ARG A 46 2.84 6.48 3.18
CA ARG A 46 1.60 7.28 3.20
C ARG A 46 1.54 8.23 2.02
N SER A 47 2.62 8.96 1.74
CA SER A 47 2.66 9.87 0.60
C SER A 47 2.46 9.15 -0.74
N LEU A 48 2.97 7.93 -0.90
CA LEU A 48 2.76 7.16 -2.13
C LEU A 48 1.33 6.65 -2.33
N SER A 49 0.54 6.56 -1.26
CA SER A 49 -0.77 5.92 -1.28
C SER A 49 -1.89 6.84 -1.74
N ASN A 50 -2.77 6.29 -2.57
CA ASN A 50 -4.02 6.95 -2.98
C ASN A 50 -5.03 6.96 -1.82
N TRP A 51 -5.04 5.89 -1.03
CA TRP A 51 -5.97 5.68 0.07
C TRP A 51 -5.23 5.28 1.36
N GLN A 52 -5.72 5.72 2.51
CA GLN A 52 -5.07 5.57 3.81
C GLN A 52 -6.09 5.17 4.86
N TYR A 53 -5.74 4.16 5.65
CA TYR A 53 -6.43 3.82 6.89
C TYR A 53 -5.45 3.70 8.05
N SER A 54 -5.52 4.66 8.95
CA SER A 54 -4.54 4.88 10.01
C SER A 54 -5.19 5.57 11.21
N THR A 55 -4.40 5.81 12.25
CA THR A 55 -4.87 6.50 13.46
C THR A 55 -5.30 7.93 13.21
N GLU A 56 -4.69 8.59 12.21
CA GLU A 56 -4.91 10.01 11.92
C GLU A 56 -5.84 10.23 10.73
N VAL A 57 -5.88 9.27 9.80
CA VAL A 57 -6.58 9.40 8.52
C VAL A 57 -7.29 8.10 8.19
N ASP A 58 -8.58 8.20 7.92
CA ASP A 58 -9.37 7.23 7.18
C ASP A 58 -10.02 7.95 6.00
N ASN A 59 -9.49 7.73 4.80
CA ASN A 59 -10.04 8.33 3.58
C ASN A 59 -10.42 7.29 2.53
N ILE A 60 -10.45 6.00 2.88
CA ILE A 60 -10.72 4.94 1.91
C ILE A 60 -12.17 5.04 1.42
N LYS A 61 -12.32 5.30 0.12
CA LYS A 61 -13.62 5.24 -0.55
C LYS A 61 -13.69 4.01 -1.44
N VAL A 62 -14.25 2.94 -0.91
CA VAL A 62 -14.22 1.59 -1.52
C VAL A 62 -14.75 1.55 -2.96
N ASP A 63 -15.71 2.39 -3.32
CA ASP A 63 -16.31 2.44 -4.66
C ASP A 63 -15.48 3.29 -5.65
N GLU A 64 -14.55 4.11 -5.16
CA GLU A 64 -13.64 4.93 -5.97
C GLU A 64 -12.27 4.26 -6.19
N VAL A 65 -11.99 3.14 -5.51
CA VAL A 65 -10.71 2.41 -5.66
C VAL A 65 -10.57 1.85 -7.09
N GLN A 66 -9.49 2.23 -7.77
CA GLN A 66 -9.20 1.85 -9.14
C GLN A 66 -8.14 0.73 -9.23
N CYS A 67 -7.99 0.18 -10.44
CA CYS A 67 -6.95 -0.82 -10.71
C CYS A 67 -5.57 -0.19 -10.49
N GLY A 68 -4.76 -0.81 -9.62
CA GLY A 68 -3.38 -0.37 -9.37
C GLY A 68 -3.24 0.69 -8.26
N ASP A 69 -4.33 1.18 -7.69
CA ASP A 69 -4.28 2.10 -6.55
C ASP A 69 -3.48 1.50 -5.38
N ILE A 70 -2.76 2.36 -4.67
CA ILE A 70 -2.01 2.00 -3.47
C ILE A 70 -2.85 2.36 -2.25
N ILE A 71 -3.11 1.36 -1.41
CA ILE A 71 -3.78 1.53 -0.11
C ILE A 71 -2.74 1.34 0.99
N PHE A 72 -2.57 2.36 1.82
CA PHE A 72 -1.77 2.29 3.03
C PHE A 72 -2.64 1.97 4.25
N VAL A 73 -2.20 1.03 5.08
CA VAL A 73 -2.87 0.66 6.32
C VAL A 73 -1.87 0.63 7.47
N THR A 74 -2.16 1.31 8.58
CA THR A 74 -1.35 1.15 9.78
C THR A 74 -1.48 -0.28 10.30
N GLN A 75 -0.36 -0.91 10.63
CA GLN A 75 -0.23 -2.33 10.90
C GLN A 75 -1.26 -2.91 11.89
N HIS A 76 -1.59 -2.22 12.98
CA HIS A 76 -2.58 -2.69 13.97
C HIS A 76 -4.04 -2.62 13.48
N PHE A 77 -4.29 -1.98 12.33
CA PHE A 77 -5.60 -1.93 11.68
C PHE A 77 -5.76 -2.92 10.52
N VAL A 78 -4.74 -3.70 10.19
CA VAL A 78 -4.78 -4.66 9.08
C VAL A 78 -5.95 -5.63 9.18
N ASN A 79 -6.23 -6.16 10.38
CA ASN A 79 -7.36 -7.07 10.59
C ASN A 79 -8.71 -6.39 10.27
N TYR A 80 -8.91 -5.17 10.78
CA TYR A 80 -10.10 -4.38 10.50
C TYR A 80 -10.22 -4.03 9.01
N PHE A 81 -9.09 -3.73 8.36
CA PHE A 81 -9.06 -3.47 6.93
C PHE A 81 -9.63 -4.64 6.12
N TRP A 82 -9.18 -5.86 6.44
CA TRP A 82 -9.67 -7.08 5.78
C TRP A 82 -11.17 -7.29 5.96
N GLU A 83 -11.67 -7.00 7.15
CA GLU A 83 -13.08 -7.25 7.48
C GLU A 83 -14.04 -6.20 6.91
N ILE A 84 -13.62 -4.94 6.87
CA ILE A 84 -14.50 -3.79 6.60
C ILE A 84 -14.35 -3.27 5.17
N TYR A 85 -13.11 -3.10 4.68
CA TYR A 85 -12.83 -2.44 3.40
C TYR A 85 -12.58 -3.45 2.28
N HIS A 86 -11.67 -4.41 2.50
CA HIS A 86 -11.24 -5.35 1.45
C HIS A 86 -12.43 -6.07 0.78
N LYS A 87 -13.41 -6.52 1.57
CA LYS A 87 -14.61 -7.22 1.07
C LYS A 87 -15.46 -6.39 0.11
N LYS A 88 -15.36 -5.06 0.18
CA LYS A 88 -16.16 -4.12 -0.61
C LYS A 88 -15.39 -3.61 -1.84
N ILE A 89 -14.06 -3.64 -1.82
CA ILE A 89 -13.23 -3.21 -2.94
C ILE A 89 -13.32 -4.24 -4.06
N LYS A 90 -13.76 -3.79 -5.24
CA LYS A 90 -13.97 -4.64 -6.43
C LYS A 90 -12.77 -4.67 -7.37
N SER A 91 -11.96 -3.60 -7.35
CA SER A 91 -10.77 -3.45 -8.19
C SER A 91 -9.57 -4.16 -7.59
N LYS A 92 -8.59 -4.52 -8.44
CA LYS A 92 -7.30 -5.07 -7.97
C LYS A 92 -6.39 -3.92 -7.55
N TYR A 93 -5.77 -3.99 -6.38
CA TYR A 93 -4.98 -2.89 -5.80
C TYR A 93 -3.69 -3.38 -5.14
N ILE A 94 -2.84 -2.45 -4.73
CA ILE A 94 -1.61 -2.70 -3.98
C ILE A 94 -1.85 -2.33 -2.52
N LEU A 95 -1.56 -3.24 -1.60
CA LEU A 95 -1.65 -2.99 -0.16
C LEU A 95 -0.26 -2.76 0.43
N ILE A 96 -0.12 -1.73 1.25
CA ILE A 96 1.04 -1.50 2.10
C ILE A 96 0.57 -1.49 3.55
N SER A 97 1.05 -2.42 4.37
CA SER A 97 0.84 -2.40 5.81
C SER A 97 2.14 -2.13 6.55
N HIS A 98 2.19 -1.03 7.29
CA HIS A 98 3.40 -0.57 7.96
C HIS A 98 3.06 0.23 9.22
N GLU A 99 4.09 0.70 9.93
CA GLU A 99 4.00 1.72 10.99
C GLU A 99 3.40 1.19 12.30
N SER A 100 3.89 0.02 12.71
CA SER A 100 3.86 -0.39 14.10
C SER A 100 4.76 -1.62 14.30
N ASP A 101 5.08 -1.95 15.54
CA ASP A 101 5.82 -3.16 15.89
C ASP A 101 4.93 -4.43 15.89
N TYR A 102 3.64 -4.29 15.57
CA TYR A 102 2.73 -5.43 15.49
C TYR A 102 3.11 -6.32 14.31
N PRO A 103 2.99 -7.64 14.45
CA PRO A 103 3.26 -8.53 13.34
C PRO A 103 2.12 -8.51 12.30
N ALA A 104 2.47 -8.64 11.03
CA ALA A 104 1.53 -8.92 9.95
C ALA A 104 1.65 -10.39 9.50
N GLY A 105 0.75 -10.83 8.62
CA GLY A 105 0.84 -12.18 8.06
C GLY A 105 0.60 -13.32 9.05
N TYR A 106 -0.28 -13.11 10.04
CA TYR A 106 -0.85 -14.21 10.81
C TYR A 106 -1.44 -15.29 9.88
N PRO A 107 -1.54 -16.56 10.31
CA PRO A 107 -1.99 -17.65 9.43
C PRO A 107 -3.32 -17.39 8.70
N TRP A 108 -4.27 -16.70 9.34
CA TRP A 108 -5.54 -16.35 8.71
C TRP A 108 -5.41 -15.27 7.63
N HIS A 109 -4.31 -14.51 7.57
CA HIS A 109 -4.06 -13.56 6.49
C HIS A 109 -3.61 -14.23 5.19
N LEU A 110 -3.11 -15.47 5.26
CA LEU A 110 -2.63 -16.19 4.08
C LEU A 110 -3.74 -16.38 3.04
N MET A 111 -5.01 -16.46 3.47
CA MET A 111 -6.15 -16.56 2.55
C MET A 111 -6.32 -15.33 1.64
N TYR A 112 -5.74 -14.19 2.01
CA TYR A 112 -5.81 -12.96 1.23
C TYR A 112 -4.66 -12.80 0.24
N LEU A 113 -3.56 -13.57 0.38
CA LEU A 113 -2.41 -13.49 -0.53
C LEU A 113 -2.79 -13.87 -1.96
N ASP A 114 -3.64 -14.90 -2.11
CA ASP A 114 -4.13 -15.36 -3.41
C ASP A 114 -5.48 -14.72 -3.79
N HIS A 115 -5.97 -13.74 -3.01
CA HIS A 115 -7.24 -13.11 -3.32
C HIS A 115 -7.13 -12.28 -4.61
N LYS A 116 -8.07 -12.49 -5.55
CA LYS A 116 -8.06 -11.89 -6.89
C LYS A 116 -7.93 -10.36 -6.94
N ASN A 117 -8.31 -9.66 -5.87
CA ASN A 117 -8.27 -8.20 -5.76
C ASN A 117 -7.00 -7.68 -5.09
N ILE A 118 -6.12 -8.54 -4.58
CA ILE A 118 -4.78 -8.18 -4.14
C ILE A 118 -3.83 -8.39 -5.32
N GLY A 119 -3.17 -7.31 -5.75
CA GLY A 119 -2.07 -7.38 -6.70
C GLY A 119 -0.76 -7.68 -6.02
N TYR A 120 -0.39 -6.82 -5.07
CA TYR A 120 0.78 -6.99 -4.23
C TYR A 120 0.44 -6.57 -2.81
N TRP A 121 1.03 -7.22 -1.82
CA TRP A 121 0.95 -6.80 -0.42
C TRP A 121 2.34 -6.70 0.18
N PHE A 122 2.75 -5.48 0.49
CA PHE A 122 3.99 -5.17 1.19
C PHE A 122 3.69 -4.99 2.68
N ALA A 123 4.23 -5.87 3.52
CA ALA A 123 3.94 -5.88 4.95
C ALA A 123 5.22 -5.80 5.79
N GLN A 124 5.20 -4.98 6.84
CA GLN A 124 6.24 -4.96 7.88
C GLN A 124 6.07 -6.18 8.82
N ASN A 125 7.14 -6.63 9.47
CA ASN A 125 7.08 -7.59 10.59
C ASN A 125 6.25 -8.87 10.29
N VAL A 126 6.43 -9.47 9.12
CA VAL A 126 5.70 -10.67 8.72
C VAL A 126 6.13 -11.87 9.57
N VAL A 127 5.16 -12.57 10.19
CA VAL A 127 5.40 -13.75 11.03
C VAL A 127 4.95 -15.07 10.39
N ALA A 128 4.73 -15.08 9.08
CA ALA A 128 4.33 -16.27 8.34
C ALA A 128 5.30 -17.43 8.66
N LYS A 129 4.75 -18.52 9.20
CA LYS A 129 5.41 -19.79 9.48
C LYS A 129 4.79 -20.88 8.63
#